data_AF-A0A7G8BHJ6-F1
#
_entry.id   AF-A0A7G8BHJ6-F1
#
_cell.length_a   1.000
_cell.length_b   1.000
_cell.length_c   1.000
_cell.angle_alpha   90.00
_cell.angle_beta   90.00
_cell.angle_gamma   90.00
#
_symmetry.space_group_name_H-M   'P 1'
#
loop_
_entity.id
_entity.type
_entity.pdbx_description
1 polymer ?
#
loop_
_entity_poly.entity_id
_entity_poly.type
_entity_poly.pdbx_seq_one_letter_code
_entity_poly.pdbx_strand_id
1 'polypeptide(L)'
;MKTPAELHQFRRLLLDWFDAHARDLPWRRTDDPYAIWVSEIMLQQTRVNAVLDHYARFLSRFPTIAALAMAEEPEVLAVWSGLGYYRRARMLHKAAKAVVNDLGGKLPETADLLRRLPGIGEYTKAAIASIAFSEPIAAVDGNVERVVMRLTGSEATNGSQDRAVRETAQALLDQNRPGDFNQAMMELGATLCLPKNPLCLECPVQGLCRTRGEHPTVKRPKMRSKAIYFAFIERKKRKNSSEILLEQRPHDASLMAGMWELPHLDPTKADPNRLLLSLRHSITTTNYQVSILRFAPEEEASLPEHNARKWIKADEVQQLPLTGLARKALKRLHLLPGNTSTILPVKAPAATRGLLFPNNSVAE
;
A
#
# COMPACT_ATOMS: atom_id res chain seq x y z
N MET A 1 -17.88 -23.05 -12.72
CA MET A 1 -17.43 -24.02 -13.73
C MET A 1 -18.01 -25.37 -13.35
N LYS A 2 -18.72 -26.01 -14.27
CA LYS A 2 -19.47 -27.25 -14.06
C LYS A 2 -18.74 -28.46 -14.63
N THR A 3 -17.75 -28.26 -15.50
CA THR A 3 -17.04 -29.34 -16.19
C THR A 3 -15.52 -29.14 -16.16
N PRO A 4 -14.71 -30.22 -16.28
CA PRO A 4 -13.26 -30.12 -16.47
C PRO A 4 -12.86 -29.29 -17.68
N ALA A 5 -13.66 -29.33 -18.77
CA ALA A 5 -13.42 -28.55 -19.98
C ALA A 5 -13.56 -27.04 -19.73
N GLU A 6 -14.60 -26.61 -18.98
CA GLU A 6 -14.76 -25.20 -18.60
C GLU A 6 -13.62 -24.73 -17.69
N LEU A 7 -13.15 -25.58 -16.78
CA LEU A 7 -12.02 -25.27 -15.89
C LEU A 7 -10.71 -25.10 -16.68
N HIS A 8 -10.44 -26.00 -17.62
CA HIS A 8 -9.29 -25.89 -18.50
C HIS A 8 -9.37 -24.62 -19.38
N GLN A 9 -10.54 -24.34 -19.94
CA GLN A 9 -10.79 -23.13 -20.72
C GLN A 9 -10.57 -21.86 -19.88
N PHE A 10 -11.04 -21.83 -18.64
CA PHE A 10 -10.84 -20.70 -17.73
C PHE A 10 -9.35 -20.42 -17.47
N ARG A 11 -8.60 -21.45 -17.08
CA ARG A 11 -7.16 -21.34 -16.79
C ARG A 11 -6.42 -20.82 -18.01
N ARG A 12 -6.70 -21.38 -19.19
CA ARG A 12 -6.10 -20.95 -20.45
C ARG A 12 -6.41 -19.49 -20.77
N LEU A 13 -7.69 -19.10 -20.78
CA LEU A 13 -8.09 -17.72 -21.09
C LEU A 13 -7.47 -16.69 -20.14
N LEU A 14 -7.39 -17.03 -18.84
CA LEU A 14 -6.81 -16.16 -17.83
C LEU A 14 -5.29 -16.01 -18.01
N LEU A 15 -4.58 -17.12 -18.20
CA LEU A 15 -3.11 -17.11 -18.36
C LEU A 15 -2.69 -16.48 -19.69
N ASP A 16 -3.35 -16.83 -20.80
CA ASP A 16 -3.11 -16.22 -22.12
C ASP A 16 -3.28 -14.69 -22.06
N TRP A 17 -4.31 -14.22 -21.35
CA TRP A 17 -4.52 -12.79 -21.14
C TRP A 17 -3.44 -12.16 -20.27
N PHE A 18 -3.05 -12.82 -19.18
CA PHE A 18 -2.03 -12.32 -18.26
C PHE A 18 -0.67 -12.20 -18.97
N ASP A 19 -0.27 -13.22 -19.72
CA ASP A 19 0.99 -13.22 -20.47
C ASP A 19 1.05 -12.05 -21.48
N ALA A 20 -0.10 -11.66 -22.05
CA ALA A 20 -0.18 -10.55 -23.01
C ALA A 20 -0.38 -9.16 -22.37
N HIS A 21 -0.99 -9.05 -21.18
CA HIS A 21 -1.48 -7.77 -20.62
C HIS A 21 -0.98 -7.44 -19.21
N ALA A 22 -0.22 -8.34 -18.56
CA ALA A 22 0.30 -8.08 -17.23
C ALA A 22 1.07 -6.76 -17.19
N ARG A 23 0.78 -5.92 -16.20
CA ARG A 23 1.60 -4.74 -15.95
C ARG A 23 3.03 -5.17 -15.65
N ASP A 24 3.94 -4.46 -16.28
CA ASP A 24 5.37 -4.59 -16.08
C ASP A 24 5.78 -3.96 -14.74
N LEU A 25 6.08 -4.79 -13.75
CA LEU A 25 6.35 -4.40 -12.37
C LEU A 25 7.70 -4.95 -11.91
N PRO A 26 8.51 -4.21 -11.14
CA PRO A 26 9.86 -4.64 -10.77
C PRO A 26 9.92 -6.02 -10.10
N TRP A 27 8.98 -6.31 -9.20
CA TRP A 27 8.88 -7.60 -8.50
C TRP A 27 8.35 -8.76 -9.34
N ARG A 28 7.96 -8.52 -10.60
CA ARG A 28 7.63 -9.56 -11.59
C ARG A 28 8.79 -9.93 -12.50
N ARG A 29 9.91 -9.20 -12.42
CA ARG A 29 11.10 -9.41 -13.25
C ARG A 29 12.21 -10.18 -12.51
N THR A 30 11.87 -10.79 -11.38
CA THR A 30 12.82 -11.44 -10.49
C THR A 30 12.19 -12.70 -9.91
N ASP A 31 13.00 -13.73 -9.76
CA ASP A 31 12.65 -14.97 -9.06
C ASP A 31 13.21 -14.99 -7.64
N ASP A 32 13.84 -13.89 -7.18
CA ASP A 32 14.38 -13.79 -5.81
C ASP A 32 13.23 -13.81 -4.78
N PRO A 33 13.14 -14.86 -3.92
CA PRO A 33 12.09 -14.96 -2.92
C PRO A 33 12.09 -13.81 -1.92
N TYR A 34 13.26 -13.21 -1.63
CA TYR A 34 13.34 -12.04 -0.74
C TYR A 34 12.68 -10.81 -1.39
N ALA A 35 13.05 -10.52 -2.63
CA ALA A 35 12.49 -9.41 -3.40
C ALA A 35 10.97 -9.55 -3.58
N ILE A 36 10.47 -10.77 -3.85
CA ILE A 36 9.03 -11.07 -3.95
C ILE A 36 8.35 -10.90 -2.58
N TRP A 37 8.95 -11.42 -1.50
CA TRP A 37 8.40 -11.28 -0.16
C TRP A 37 8.26 -9.80 0.24
N VAL A 38 9.26 -8.98 -0.03
CA VAL A 38 9.22 -7.54 0.25
C VAL A 38 8.08 -6.86 -0.50
N SER A 39 7.88 -7.15 -1.80
CA SER A 39 6.78 -6.55 -2.56
C SER A 39 5.42 -6.98 -2.02
N GLU A 40 5.25 -8.25 -1.66
CA GLU A 40 3.99 -8.76 -1.12
C GLU A 40 3.62 -8.08 0.19
N ILE A 41 4.58 -7.86 1.09
CA ILE A 41 4.33 -7.10 2.32
C ILE A 41 4.00 -5.64 2.01
N MET A 42 4.70 -5.00 1.05
CA MET A 42 4.44 -3.61 0.68
C MET A 42 3.07 -3.41 0.02
N LEU A 43 2.57 -4.37 -0.77
CA LEU A 43 1.30 -4.28 -1.49
C LEU A 43 0.07 -4.48 -0.60
N GLN A 44 0.24 -5.01 0.62
CA GLN A 44 -0.85 -5.10 1.58
C GLN A 44 -1.50 -3.72 1.85
N GLN A 45 -2.76 -3.57 1.46
CA GLN A 45 -3.54 -2.33 1.62
C GLN A 45 -2.85 -1.08 1.03
N THR A 46 -1.97 -1.25 0.05
CA THR A 46 -1.22 -0.16 -0.58
C THR A 46 -1.31 -0.26 -2.10
N ARG A 47 -1.48 0.87 -2.79
CA ARG A 47 -1.57 0.88 -4.26
C ARG A 47 -0.19 0.71 -4.89
N VAL A 48 -0.13 -0.02 -6.01
CA VAL A 48 1.09 -0.28 -6.80
C VAL A 48 1.95 0.98 -7.01
N ASN A 49 1.35 2.09 -7.46
CA ASN A 49 2.11 3.32 -7.74
C ASN A 49 2.83 3.90 -6.51
N ALA A 50 2.30 3.69 -5.30
CA ALA A 50 2.97 4.12 -4.08
C ALA A 50 4.14 3.20 -3.69
N VAL A 51 4.07 1.93 -4.11
CA VAL A 51 5.06 0.89 -3.80
C VAL A 51 6.30 0.99 -4.68
N LEU A 52 6.17 1.35 -5.97
CA LEU A 52 7.29 1.36 -6.94
C LEU A 52 8.56 2.05 -6.40
N ASP A 53 8.45 3.32 -5.99
CA ASP A 53 9.59 4.10 -5.46
C ASP A 53 10.11 3.58 -4.11
N HIS A 54 9.24 3.00 -3.28
CA HIS A 54 9.64 2.46 -1.98
C HIS A 54 10.35 1.12 -2.13
N TYR A 55 9.88 0.27 -3.03
CA TYR A 55 10.46 -1.03 -3.33
C TYR A 55 11.91 -0.88 -3.79
N ALA A 56 12.14 -0.01 -4.78
CA ALA A 56 13.48 0.25 -5.30
C ALA A 56 14.44 0.77 -4.22
N ARG A 57 14.01 1.77 -3.42
CA ARG A 57 14.83 2.32 -2.33
C ARG A 57 15.08 1.29 -1.22
N PHE A 58 14.09 0.46 -0.91
CA PHE A 58 14.20 -0.55 0.13
C PHE A 58 15.20 -1.64 -0.24
N LEU A 59 15.11 -2.20 -1.46
CA LEU A 59 16.07 -3.20 -1.92
C LEU A 59 17.47 -2.61 -2.17
N SER A 60 17.56 -1.34 -2.54
CA SER A 60 18.87 -0.67 -2.61
C SER A 60 19.53 -0.56 -1.24
N ARG A 61 18.76 -0.31 -0.18
CA ARG A 61 19.31 -0.18 1.18
C ARG A 61 19.52 -1.52 1.88
N PHE A 62 18.61 -2.44 1.67
CA PHE A 62 18.58 -3.79 2.23
C PHE A 62 18.51 -4.79 1.08
N PRO A 63 19.64 -5.09 0.41
CA PRO A 63 19.63 -5.95 -0.78
C PRO A 63 19.42 -7.43 -0.47
N THR A 64 19.56 -7.85 0.78
CA THR A 64 19.41 -9.25 1.21
C THR A 64 18.66 -9.35 2.53
N ILE A 65 18.13 -10.55 2.83
CA ILE A 65 17.52 -10.85 4.13
C ILE A 65 18.51 -10.57 5.27
N ALA A 66 19.79 -10.92 5.09
CA ALA A 66 20.84 -10.67 6.07
C ALA A 66 21.05 -9.16 6.30
N ALA A 67 21.10 -8.35 5.24
CA ALA A 67 21.23 -6.90 5.35
C ALA A 67 20.03 -6.29 6.10
N LEU A 68 18.81 -6.77 5.82
CA LEU A 68 17.61 -6.34 6.54
C LEU A 68 17.62 -6.78 8.01
N ALA A 69 18.07 -7.99 8.31
CA ALA A 69 18.10 -8.54 9.67
C ALA A 69 19.14 -7.84 10.57
N MET A 70 20.26 -7.40 10.00
CA MET A 70 21.29 -6.65 10.73
C MET A 70 20.94 -5.18 10.95
N ALA A 71 19.93 -4.66 10.25
CA ALA A 71 19.55 -3.25 10.36
C ALA A 71 18.92 -2.94 11.72
N GLU A 72 19.06 -1.68 12.13
CA GLU A 72 18.33 -1.16 13.28
C GLU A 72 16.87 -0.86 12.91
N GLU A 73 15.92 -1.10 13.82
CA GLU A 73 14.50 -0.88 13.53
C GLU A 73 14.18 0.55 13.05
N PRO A 74 14.70 1.63 13.68
CA PRO A 74 14.46 2.99 13.20
C PRO A 74 14.87 3.21 11.74
N GLU A 75 15.90 2.50 11.30
CA GLU A 75 16.41 2.59 9.94
C GLU A 75 15.46 1.95 8.93
N VAL A 76 14.96 0.74 9.24
CA VAL A 76 13.94 0.06 8.43
C VAL A 76 12.67 0.91 8.33
N LEU A 77 12.26 1.52 9.45
CA LEU A 77 11.09 2.40 9.49
C LEU A 77 11.30 3.70 8.73
N ALA A 78 12.51 4.23 8.68
CA ALA A 78 12.84 5.43 7.91
C ALA A 78 12.66 5.18 6.41
N VAL A 79 13.17 4.05 5.90
CA VAL A 79 13.02 3.68 4.49
C VAL A 79 11.57 3.33 4.14
N TRP A 80 10.82 2.76 5.09
CA TRP A 80 9.38 2.46 4.93
C TRP A 80 8.47 3.71 5.04
N SER A 81 8.98 4.80 5.61
CA SER A 81 8.19 6.00 5.90
C SER A 81 7.59 6.62 4.65
N GLY A 82 6.25 6.68 4.65
CA GLY A 82 5.45 7.08 3.48
C GLY A 82 4.46 6.01 3.01
N LEU A 83 4.74 4.71 3.23
CA LEU A 83 3.83 3.63 2.85
C LEU A 83 2.67 3.41 3.84
N GLY A 84 2.81 3.86 5.08
CA GLY A 84 1.82 3.59 6.14
C GLY A 84 1.82 2.12 6.61
N TYR A 85 0.93 1.81 7.56
CA TYR A 85 0.82 0.48 8.19
C TYR A 85 2.17 -0.06 8.68
N TYR A 86 2.87 0.73 9.50
CA TYR A 86 4.25 0.48 9.97
C TYR A 86 4.44 -0.82 10.77
N ARG A 87 3.37 -1.46 11.23
CA ARG A 87 3.43 -2.81 11.78
C ARG A 87 3.98 -3.82 10.76
N ARG A 88 3.70 -3.62 9.46
CA ARG A 88 4.21 -4.47 8.38
C ARG A 88 5.74 -4.47 8.31
N ALA A 89 6.34 -3.28 8.30
CA ALA A 89 7.80 -3.11 8.32
C ALA A 89 8.45 -3.81 9.52
N ARG A 90 7.86 -3.65 10.71
CA ARG A 90 8.35 -4.31 11.93
C ARG A 90 8.25 -5.81 11.88
N MET A 91 7.13 -6.35 11.40
CA MET A 91 6.98 -7.80 11.29
C MET A 91 7.89 -8.37 10.21
N LEU A 92 8.06 -7.69 9.07
CA LEU A 92 9.02 -8.04 8.04
C LEU A 92 10.45 -8.08 8.61
N HIS A 93 10.85 -7.05 9.36
CA HIS A 93 12.16 -7.00 10.02
C HIS A 93 12.34 -8.12 11.06
N LYS A 94 11.32 -8.34 11.92
CA LYS A 94 11.34 -9.42 12.90
C LYS A 94 11.42 -10.81 12.24
N ALA A 95 10.72 -11.01 11.13
CA ALA A 95 10.78 -12.24 10.36
C ALA A 95 12.14 -12.41 9.66
N ALA A 96 12.74 -11.34 9.13
CA ALA A 96 14.08 -11.41 8.55
C ALA A 96 15.11 -11.85 9.59
N LYS A 97 15.02 -11.32 10.81
CA LYS A 97 15.85 -11.77 11.95
C LYS A 97 15.65 -13.25 12.26
N ALA A 98 14.40 -13.72 12.34
CA ALA A 98 14.12 -15.14 12.56
C ALA A 98 14.67 -16.03 11.43
N VAL A 99 14.53 -15.62 10.17
CA VAL A 99 15.07 -16.36 9.02
C VAL A 99 16.60 -16.48 9.11
N VAL A 100 17.30 -15.42 9.48
CA VAL A 100 18.77 -15.45 9.63
C VAL A 100 19.19 -16.32 10.82
N ASN A 101 18.57 -16.11 11.98
CA ASN A 101 18.99 -16.75 13.23
C ASN A 101 18.61 -18.25 13.27
N ASP A 102 17.42 -18.60 12.78
CA ASP A 102 16.84 -19.92 13.00
C ASP A 102 16.90 -20.81 11.73
N LEU A 103 17.02 -20.19 10.53
CA LEU A 103 16.90 -20.88 9.24
C LEU A 103 18.10 -20.65 8.31
N GLY A 104 19.21 -20.13 8.84
CA GLY A 104 20.45 -19.93 8.08
C GLY A 104 20.33 -18.93 6.93
N GLY A 105 19.41 -17.97 7.04
CA GLY A 105 19.22 -16.91 6.05
C GLY A 105 18.41 -17.31 4.81
N LYS A 106 17.84 -18.53 4.77
CA LYS A 106 17.02 -19.01 3.64
C LYS A 106 15.53 -18.97 4.00
N LEU A 107 14.73 -18.39 3.11
CA LEU A 107 13.28 -18.44 3.25
C LEU A 107 12.78 -19.89 3.10
N PRO A 108 11.83 -20.33 3.94
CA PRO A 108 11.17 -21.61 3.73
C PRO A 108 10.40 -21.63 2.41
N GLU A 109 10.43 -22.78 1.74
CA GLU A 109 9.83 -22.95 0.41
C GLU A 109 8.32 -23.26 0.47
N THR A 110 7.82 -23.74 1.61
CA THR A 110 6.41 -24.13 1.76
C THR A 110 5.59 -23.11 2.54
N ALA A 111 4.32 -22.96 2.17
CA ALA A 111 3.35 -22.08 2.79
C ALA A 111 3.19 -22.38 4.29
N ASP A 112 3.20 -23.65 4.68
CA ASP A 112 3.08 -24.07 6.08
C ASP A 112 4.27 -23.64 6.94
N LEU A 113 5.49 -23.64 6.39
CA LEU A 113 6.67 -23.15 7.08
C LEU A 113 6.71 -21.62 7.08
N LEU A 114 6.41 -20.98 5.95
CA LEU A 114 6.30 -19.52 5.83
C LEU A 114 5.30 -18.95 6.83
N ARG A 115 4.17 -19.64 7.06
CA ARG A 115 3.11 -19.21 8.00
C ARG A 115 3.59 -19.06 9.45
N ARG A 116 4.69 -19.73 9.82
CA ARG A 116 5.29 -19.67 11.16
C ARG A 116 6.08 -18.37 11.38
N LEU A 117 6.47 -17.68 10.30
CA LEU A 117 7.22 -16.44 10.40
C LEU A 117 6.34 -15.25 10.87
N PRO A 118 6.90 -14.33 11.67
CA PRO A 118 6.20 -13.13 12.12
C PRO A 118 5.57 -12.32 10.99
N GLY A 119 4.27 -12.04 11.10
CA GLY A 119 3.54 -11.19 10.14
C GLY A 119 3.21 -11.84 8.80
N ILE A 120 3.54 -13.11 8.59
CA ILE A 120 3.07 -13.87 7.42
C ILE A 120 1.70 -14.48 7.74
N GLY A 121 0.66 -13.97 7.06
CA GLY A 121 -0.72 -14.49 7.14
C GLY A 121 -1.07 -15.42 5.98
N GLU A 122 -2.35 -15.82 5.89
CA GLU A 122 -2.85 -16.76 4.87
C GLU A 122 -2.60 -16.31 3.43
N TYR A 123 -2.87 -15.04 3.12
CA TYR A 123 -2.56 -14.50 1.79
C TYR A 123 -1.05 -14.56 1.50
N THR A 124 -0.24 -14.08 2.44
CA THR A 124 1.19 -13.85 2.21
C THR A 124 1.96 -15.17 2.11
N LYS A 125 1.62 -16.18 2.91
CA LYS A 125 2.24 -17.51 2.77
C LYS A 125 1.98 -18.09 1.37
N ALA A 126 0.74 -17.95 0.87
CA ALA A 126 0.34 -18.53 -0.40
C ALA A 126 0.94 -17.75 -1.58
N ALA A 127 0.97 -16.42 -1.50
CA ALA A 127 1.59 -15.57 -2.51
C ALA A 127 3.09 -15.90 -2.67
N ILE A 128 3.85 -15.91 -1.56
CA ILE A 128 5.29 -16.22 -1.62
C ILE A 128 5.51 -17.66 -2.10
N ALA A 129 4.82 -18.64 -1.51
CA ALA A 129 5.02 -20.05 -1.85
C ALA A 129 4.71 -20.36 -3.32
N SER A 130 3.62 -19.81 -3.85
CA SER A 130 3.23 -20.04 -5.25
C SER A 130 4.11 -19.27 -6.24
N ILE A 131 4.47 -18.01 -5.95
CA ILE A 131 5.22 -17.17 -6.89
C ILE A 131 6.71 -17.53 -6.88
N ALA A 132 7.31 -17.68 -5.69
CA ALA A 132 8.75 -17.89 -5.58
C ALA A 132 9.14 -19.39 -5.61
N PHE A 133 8.25 -20.28 -5.19
CA PHE A 133 8.55 -21.71 -5.00
C PHE A 133 7.61 -22.65 -5.75
N SER A 134 6.71 -22.11 -6.58
CA SER A 134 5.76 -22.88 -7.40
C SER A 134 4.87 -23.84 -6.61
N GLU A 135 4.66 -23.62 -5.30
CA GLU A 135 3.73 -24.44 -4.52
C GLU A 135 2.29 -24.20 -5.02
N PRO A 136 1.51 -25.26 -5.30
CA PRO A 136 0.15 -25.13 -5.84
C PRO A 136 -0.88 -24.76 -4.76
N ILE A 137 -0.73 -23.55 -4.21
CA ILE A 137 -1.62 -22.96 -3.22
C ILE A 137 -2.23 -21.64 -3.73
N ALA A 138 -3.55 -21.48 -3.59
CA ALA A 138 -4.23 -20.28 -4.03
C ALA A 138 -4.00 -19.11 -3.06
N ALA A 139 -3.59 -17.96 -3.60
CA ALA A 139 -3.43 -16.72 -2.86
C ALA A 139 -4.67 -15.84 -3.02
N VAL A 140 -5.40 -15.60 -1.92
CA VAL A 140 -6.66 -14.84 -1.95
C VAL A 140 -6.49 -13.50 -1.23
N ASP A 141 -6.45 -12.41 -1.99
CA ASP A 141 -6.63 -11.04 -1.50
C ASP A 141 -8.05 -10.53 -1.79
N GLY A 142 -8.34 -9.27 -1.47
CA GLY A 142 -9.64 -8.67 -1.77
C GLY A 142 -9.93 -8.49 -3.27
N ASN A 143 -8.93 -8.59 -4.16
CA ASN A 143 -9.15 -8.62 -5.61
C ASN A 143 -9.62 -10.00 -6.04
N VAL A 144 -8.90 -11.05 -5.63
CA VAL A 144 -9.24 -12.44 -5.93
C VAL A 144 -10.59 -12.82 -5.32
N GLU A 145 -10.85 -12.43 -4.07
CA GLU A 145 -12.15 -12.64 -3.41
C GLU A 145 -13.31 -12.10 -4.27
N ARG A 146 -13.21 -10.84 -4.71
CA ARG A 146 -14.20 -10.20 -5.57
C ARG A 146 -14.36 -10.91 -6.92
N VAL A 147 -13.25 -11.32 -7.55
CA VAL A 147 -13.27 -12.06 -8.81
C VAL A 147 -14.00 -13.39 -8.62
N VAL A 148 -13.63 -14.17 -7.61
CA VAL A 148 -14.23 -15.47 -7.29
C VAL A 148 -15.72 -15.34 -7.03
N MET A 149 -16.13 -14.39 -6.17
CA MET A 149 -17.55 -14.18 -5.87
C MET A 149 -18.38 -13.85 -7.11
N ARG A 150 -17.86 -13.02 -8.02
CA ARG A 150 -18.54 -12.69 -9.28
C ARG A 150 -18.56 -13.85 -10.28
N LEU A 151 -17.49 -14.63 -10.32
CA LEU A 151 -17.44 -15.85 -11.15
C LEU A 151 -18.48 -16.86 -10.70
N THR A 152 -18.67 -17.05 -9.38
CA THR A 152 -19.62 -18.01 -8.80
C THR A 152 -21.03 -17.46 -8.63
N GLY A 153 -21.24 -16.15 -8.71
CA GLY A 153 -22.51 -15.51 -8.40
C GLY A 153 -22.86 -15.58 -6.91
N SER A 154 -21.86 -15.66 -6.04
CA SER A 154 -22.05 -15.70 -4.59
C SER A 154 -22.43 -14.30 -4.07
N GLU A 155 -23.46 -14.23 -3.23
CA GLU A 155 -23.80 -13.00 -2.50
C GLU A 155 -22.72 -12.68 -1.45
N ALA A 156 -22.64 -11.46 -0.93
CA ALA A 156 -21.70 -11.12 0.14
C ALA A 156 -22.33 -11.39 1.52
N THR A 157 -21.75 -12.27 2.34
CA THR A 157 -22.17 -12.50 3.74
C THR A 157 -20.98 -12.36 4.69
N ASN A 158 -21.26 -11.89 5.91
CA ASN A 158 -20.23 -11.62 6.90
C ASN A 158 -19.56 -12.92 7.37
N GLY A 159 -18.28 -13.11 7.06
CA GLY A 159 -17.35 -14.02 7.75
C GLY A 159 -17.33 -15.49 7.30
N SER A 160 -18.46 -16.12 6.95
CA SER A 160 -18.49 -17.53 6.53
C SER A 160 -17.97 -17.78 5.11
N GLN A 161 -17.89 -16.73 4.30
CA GLN A 161 -17.50 -16.82 2.89
C GLN A 161 -16.00 -16.89 2.67
N ASP A 162 -15.18 -16.48 3.63
CA ASP A 162 -13.72 -16.50 3.48
C ASP A 162 -13.20 -17.92 3.19
N ARG A 163 -13.79 -18.94 3.83
CA ARG A 163 -13.43 -20.35 3.55
C ARG A 163 -13.89 -20.80 2.17
N ALA A 164 -15.17 -20.58 1.83
CA ALA A 164 -15.74 -21.04 0.56
C ALA A 164 -15.07 -20.36 -0.66
N VAL A 165 -14.71 -19.07 -0.52
CA VAL A 165 -13.93 -18.35 -1.53
C VAL A 165 -12.55 -18.97 -1.68
N ARG A 166 -11.85 -19.28 -0.59
CA ARG A 166 -10.53 -19.94 -0.65
C ARG A 166 -10.59 -21.33 -1.25
N GLU A 167 -11.58 -22.15 -0.88
CA GLU A 167 -11.80 -23.47 -1.48
C GLU A 167 -12.08 -23.37 -2.98
N THR A 168 -12.90 -22.40 -3.38
CA THR A 168 -13.16 -22.14 -4.80
C THR A 168 -11.90 -21.68 -5.53
N ALA A 169 -11.15 -20.73 -4.96
CA ALA A 169 -9.90 -20.26 -5.55
C ALA A 169 -8.89 -21.40 -5.73
N GLN A 170 -8.79 -22.30 -4.73
CA GLN A 170 -7.95 -23.49 -4.80
C GLN A 170 -8.40 -24.45 -5.90
N ALA A 171 -9.71 -24.67 -6.06
CA ALA A 171 -10.25 -25.50 -7.14
C ALA A 171 -10.00 -24.90 -8.53
N LEU A 172 -9.94 -23.57 -8.65
CA LEU A 172 -9.66 -22.88 -9.90
C LEU A 172 -8.16 -22.90 -10.28
N LEU A 173 -7.27 -22.93 -9.28
CA LEU A 173 -5.82 -22.81 -9.42
C LEU A 173 -5.24 -23.72 -10.50
N ASP A 174 -4.42 -23.16 -11.39
CA ASP A 174 -3.58 -23.97 -12.27
C ASP A 174 -2.43 -24.61 -11.49
N GLN A 175 -2.31 -25.93 -11.58
CA GLN A 175 -1.33 -26.69 -10.79
C GLN A 175 0.09 -26.59 -11.35
N ASN A 176 0.25 -26.22 -12.62
CA ASN A 176 1.55 -26.15 -13.29
C ASN A 176 2.14 -24.75 -13.26
N ARG A 177 1.29 -23.71 -13.23
CA ARG A 177 1.68 -22.30 -13.13
C ARG A 177 0.98 -21.59 -11.95
N PRO A 178 1.10 -22.08 -10.70
CA PRO A 178 0.31 -21.54 -9.59
C PRO A 178 0.67 -20.08 -9.27
N GLY A 179 1.94 -19.70 -9.37
CA GLY A 179 2.40 -18.32 -9.19
C GLY A 179 1.79 -17.36 -10.21
N ASP A 180 1.91 -17.67 -11.50
CA ASP A 180 1.33 -16.85 -12.58
C ASP A 180 -0.19 -16.80 -12.50
N PHE A 181 -0.84 -17.92 -12.19
CA PHE A 181 -2.29 -17.97 -12.04
C PHE A 181 -2.76 -17.06 -10.89
N ASN A 182 -2.10 -17.11 -9.74
CA ASN A 182 -2.41 -16.25 -8.60
C ASN A 182 -2.22 -14.77 -8.98
N GLN A 183 -1.10 -14.43 -9.63
CA GLN A 183 -0.87 -13.08 -10.11
C GLN A 183 -1.89 -12.64 -11.16
N ALA A 184 -2.33 -13.53 -12.04
CA ALA A 184 -3.35 -13.26 -13.05
C ALA A 184 -4.71 -12.97 -12.43
N MET A 185 -5.11 -13.73 -11.40
CA MET A 185 -6.33 -13.48 -10.64
C MET A 185 -6.29 -12.11 -9.93
N MET A 186 -5.16 -11.76 -9.32
CA MET A 186 -4.96 -10.45 -8.69
C MET A 186 -4.97 -9.32 -9.72
N GLU A 187 -4.30 -9.51 -10.86
CA GLU A 187 -4.23 -8.55 -11.95
C GLU A 187 -5.63 -8.30 -12.54
N LEU A 188 -6.37 -9.37 -12.83
CA LEU A 188 -7.74 -9.31 -13.33
C LEU A 188 -8.63 -8.49 -12.40
N GLY A 189 -8.56 -8.74 -11.10
CA GLY A 189 -9.29 -7.97 -10.10
C GLY A 189 -8.83 -6.51 -10.05
N ALA A 190 -7.54 -6.24 -10.19
CA ALA A 190 -6.97 -4.90 -10.10
C ALA A 190 -7.23 -4.02 -11.33
N THR A 191 -7.39 -4.59 -12.53
CA THR A 191 -7.44 -3.84 -13.80
C THR A 191 -8.78 -3.90 -14.52
N LEU A 192 -9.50 -5.03 -14.48
CA LEU A 192 -10.75 -5.22 -15.23
C LEU A 192 -11.96 -5.45 -14.32
N CYS A 193 -11.85 -6.39 -13.39
CA CYS A 193 -12.92 -6.77 -12.47
C CYS A 193 -12.95 -5.80 -11.26
N LEU A 194 -13.15 -4.51 -11.53
CA LEU A 194 -13.05 -3.42 -10.55
C LEU A 194 -14.21 -3.44 -9.52
N PRO A 195 -14.03 -2.87 -8.32
CA PRO A 195 -15.10 -2.81 -7.31
C PRO A 195 -16.39 -2.15 -7.79
N LYS A 196 -16.26 -1.09 -8.59
CA LYS A 196 -17.34 -0.40 -9.30
C LYS A 196 -16.99 -0.28 -10.77
N ASN A 197 -18.01 -0.28 -11.63
CA ASN A 197 -17.94 -0.24 -13.09
C ASN A 197 -16.90 -1.21 -13.65
N PRO A 198 -17.01 -2.53 -13.38
CA PRO A 198 -16.09 -3.51 -13.93
C PRO A 198 -16.14 -3.51 -15.45
N LEU A 199 -14.98 -3.66 -16.09
CA LEU A 199 -14.80 -3.66 -17.54
C LEU A 199 -15.13 -5.05 -18.10
N CYS A 200 -16.36 -5.51 -17.90
CA CYS A 200 -16.76 -6.88 -18.23
C CYS A 200 -16.63 -7.21 -19.72
N LEU A 201 -16.80 -6.24 -20.62
CA LEU A 201 -16.65 -6.45 -22.07
C LEU A 201 -15.19 -6.76 -22.48
N GLU A 202 -14.22 -6.32 -21.68
CA GLU A 202 -12.78 -6.57 -21.90
C GLU A 202 -12.28 -7.79 -21.11
N CYS A 203 -13.11 -8.38 -20.25
CA CYS A 203 -12.72 -9.47 -19.35
C CYS A 203 -12.54 -10.79 -20.12
N PRO A 204 -11.36 -11.44 -20.07
CA PRO A 204 -11.07 -12.65 -20.85
C PRO A 204 -11.96 -13.84 -20.47
N VAL A 205 -12.52 -13.82 -19.26
CA VAL A 205 -13.33 -14.92 -18.68
C VAL A 205 -14.81 -14.52 -18.54
N GLN A 206 -15.27 -13.46 -19.23
CA GLN A 206 -16.64 -12.96 -19.14
C GLN A 206 -17.69 -14.04 -19.43
N GLY A 207 -17.45 -14.89 -20.45
CA GLY A 207 -18.38 -15.96 -20.83
C GLY A 207 -18.63 -16.98 -19.72
N LEU A 208 -17.64 -17.17 -18.84
CA LEU A 208 -17.66 -18.11 -17.72
C LEU A 208 -18.12 -17.47 -16.39
N CYS A 209 -18.28 -16.15 -16.36
CA CYS A 209 -18.69 -15.40 -15.19
C CYS A 209 -20.21 -15.44 -15.02
N ARG A 210 -20.70 -15.80 -13.83
CA ARG A 210 -22.14 -15.82 -13.52
C ARG A 210 -22.73 -14.44 -13.33
N THR A 211 -22.02 -13.52 -12.68
CA THR A 211 -22.54 -12.17 -12.39
C THR A 211 -22.50 -11.24 -13.59
N ARG A 212 -21.42 -11.29 -14.40
CA ARG A 212 -21.18 -10.40 -15.56
C ARG A 212 -21.46 -8.90 -15.27
N GLY A 213 -21.03 -8.44 -14.10
CA GLY A 213 -21.28 -7.07 -13.68
C GLY A 213 -20.82 -6.81 -12.24
N GLU A 214 -21.37 -5.76 -11.66
CA GLU A 214 -21.13 -5.44 -10.25
C GLU A 214 -21.79 -6.45 -9.32
N HIS A 215 -21.25 -6.54 -8.10
CA HIS A 215 -21.87 -7.25 -6.98
C HIS A 215 -22.01 -6.27 -5.80
N PRO A 216 -22.99 -6.46 -4.91
CA PRO A 216 -23.16 -5.61 -3.73
C PRO A 216 -21.90 -5.65 -2.84
N THR A 217 -21.32 -4.49 -2.56
CA THR A 217 -20.23 -4.36 -1.59
C THR A 217 -20.76 -3.93 -0.23
N VAL A 218 -20.21 -4.47 0.86
CA VAL A 218 -20.52 -4.02 2.22
C VAL A 218 -20.33 -2.51 2.34
N LYS A 219 -21.32 -1.82 2.92
CA LYS A 219 -21.23 -0.37 3.14
C LYS A 219 -20.06 -0.06 4.05
N ARG A 220 -19.17 0.84 3.61
CA ARG A 220 -18.08 1.32 4.44
C ARG A 220 -18.65 2.05 5.67
N PRO A 221 -18.02 1.92 6.86
CA PRO A 221 -18.42 2.68 8.03
C PRO A 221 -18.31 4.18 7.74
N LYS A 222 -19.21 4.97 8.34
CA LYS A 222 -19.16 6.43 8.25
C LYS A 222 -17.85 6.94 8.84
N MET A 223 -17.21 7.87 8.14
CA MET A 223 -15.98 8.48 8.62
C MET A 223 -16.28 9.46 9.75
N ARG A 224 -15.46 9.46 10.80
CA ARG A 224 -15.49 10.45 11.89
C ARG A 224 -14.57 11.61 11.54
N SER A 225 -14.88 12.81 12.03
CA SER A 225 -14.02 13.99 11.86
C SER A 225 -13.41 14.39 13.20
N LYS A 226 -12.11 14.70 13.22
CA LYS A 226 -11.38 15.18 14.40
C LYS A 226 -10.45 16.33 14.03
N ALA A 227 -10.44 17.39 14.82
CA ALA A 227 -9.44 18.46 14.70
C ALA A 227 -8.21 18.13 15.56
N ILE A 228 -7.00 18.35 15.03
CA ILE A 228 -5.73 18.21 15.75
C ILE A 228 -4.78 19.35 15.40
N TYR A 229 -3.95 19.73 16.37
CA TYR A 229 -3.07 20.89 16.29
C TYR A 229 -1.62 20.47 16.56
N PHE A 230 -0.69 21.07 15.82
CA PHE A 230 0.74 20.85 15.95
C PHE A 230 1.49 22.17 15.99
N ALA A 231 2.58 22.22 16.75
CA ALA A 231 3.52 23.33 16.72
C ALA A 231 4.58 23.07 15.63
N PHE A 232 4.92 24.11 14.90
CA PHE A 232 6.08 24.16 14.03
C PHE A 232 7.07 25.18 14.61
N ILE A 233 8.20 24.66 15.07
CA ILE A 233 9.32 25.46 15.59
C ILE A 233 10.54 25.19 14.72
N GLU A 234 11.12 26.26 14.21
CA GLU A 234 12.32 26.25 13.40
C GLU A 234 13.30 27.30 13.95
N ARG A 235 14.57 26.92 14.10
CA ARG A 235 15.64 27.85 14.41
C ARG A 235 16.66 27.89 13.28
N LYS A 236 16.99 29.11 12.83
CA LYS A 236 18.02 29.32 11.83
C LYS A 236 19.40 29.24 12.48
N LYS A 237 20.30 28.47 11.89
CA LYS A 237 21.72 28.39 12.24
C LYS A 237 22.56 29.17 11.24
N ARG A 238 23.86 29.30 11.51
CA ARG A 238 24.82 29.94 10.61
C ARG A 238 24.84 29.21 9.24
N LYS A 239 25.15 29.93 8.17
CA LYS A 239 25.28 29.43 6.78
C LYS A 239 24.00 28.81 6.17
N ASN A 240 22.82 29.44 6.34
CA ASN A 240 21.54 28.99 5.76
C ASN A 240 21.08 27.57 6.17
N SER A 241 21.64 27.01 7.24
CA SER A 241 21.12 25.77 7.81
C SER A 241 19.98 26.08 8.79
N SER A 242 18.97 25.21 8.86
CA SER A 242 17.93 25.30 9.89
C SER A 242 17.76 23.97 10.60
N GLU A 243 17.31 24.06 11.85
CA GLU A 243 16.85 22.91 12.62
C GLU A 243 15.39 23.08 12.95
N ILE A 244 14.67 21.97 12.93
CA ILE A 244 13.28 21.90 13.34
C ILE A 244 13.14 21.06 14.60
N LEU A 245 12.21 21.45 15.46
CA LEU A 245 11.88 20.67 16.64
C LEU A 245 10.93 19.54 16.25
N LEU A 246 11.33 18.30 16.50
CA LEU A 246 10.47 17.13 16.36
C LEU A 246 10.30 16.43 17.71
N GLU A 247 9.18 15.74 17.84
CA GLU A 247 8.80 14.96 19.01
C GLU A 247 8.71 13.49 18.62
N GLN A 248 9.30 12.61 19.43
CA GLN A 248 9.28 11.17 19.19
C GLN A 248 8.13 10.54 19.96
N ARG A 249 7.27 9.79 19.26
CA ARG A 249 6.18 9.05 19.90
C ARG A 249 6.74 7.98 20.85
N PRO A 250 6.10 7.73 22.01
CA PRO A 250 6.50 6.66 22.92
C PRO A 250 6.57 5.30 22.23
N HIS A 251 7.45 4.42 22.73
CA HIS A 251 7.62 3.07 22.18
C HIS A 251 6.42 2.15 22.43
N ASP A 252 5.59 2.46 23.41
CA ASP A 252 4.33 1.78 23.75
C ASP A 252 3.09 2.45 23.11
N ALA A 253 3.28 3.51 22.30
CA ALA A 253 2.16 4.20 21.67
C ALA A 253 1.37 3.26 20.74
N SER A 254 0.04 3.29 20.87
CA SER A 254 -0.87 2.41 20.11
C SER A 254 -0.77 2.54 18.60
N LEU A 255 -0.37 3.72 18.11
CA LEU A 255 -0.15 4.02 16.70
C LEU A 255 1.22 4.63 16.48
N MET A 256 1.96 4.12 15.49
CA MET A 256 3.24 4.67 15.03
C MET A 256 4.25 4.87 16.17
N ALA A 257 4.33 3.91 17.10
CA ALA A 257 5.32 3.91 18.18
C ALA A 257 6.73 4.23 17.69
N GLY A 258 7.49 5.02 18.45
CA GLY A 258 8.88 5.38 18.13
C GLY A 258 9.08 6.24 16.88
N MET A 259 8.02 6.65 16.18
CA MET A 259 8.11 7.52 15.00
C MET A 259 8.15 9.00 15.40
N TRP A 260 8.79 9.81 14.56
CA TRP A 260 8.94 11.24 14.76
C TRP A 260 7.78 12.03 14.14
N GLU A 261 7.31 13.05 14.86
CA GLU A 261 6.27 13.96 14.42
C GLU A 261 6.52 15.40 14.87
N LEU A 262 5.67 16.33 14.39
CA LEU A 262 5.66 17.68 14.94
C LEU A 262 5.14 17.63 16.39
N PRO A 263 5.59 18.51 17.29
CA PRO A 263 5.07 18.57 18.65
C PRO A 263 3.56 18.80 18.69
N HIS A 264 2.86 17.99 19.48
CA HIS A 264 1.41 18.09 19.63
C HIS A 264 1.02 19.32 20.46
N LEU A 265 -0.10 19.96 20.09
CA LEU A 265 -0.69 21.06 20.83
C LEU A 265 -2.05 20.68 21.42
N ASP A 266 -2.31 21.20 22.62
CA ASP A 266 -3.66 21.23 23.17
C ASP A 266 -4.54 22.19 22.32
N PRO A 267 -5.75 21.79 21.90
CA PRO A 267 -6.67 22.67 21.19
C PRO A 267 -6.92 24.03 21.86
N THR A 268 -6.85 24.11 23.20
CA THR A 268 -7.01 25.35 23.95
C THR A 268 -5.90 26.37 23.72
N LYS A 269 -4.72 25.91 23.28
CA LYS A 269 -3.57 26.76 22.92
C LYS A 269 -3.53 27.11 21.43
N ALA A 270 -4.57 26.78 20.67
CA ALA A 270 -4.61 27.07 19.24
C ALA A 270 -5.01 28.53 18.97
N ASP A 271 -4.03 29.38 18.65
CA ASP A 271 -4.26 30.73 18.16
C ASP A 271 -4.34 30.73 16.62
N PRO A 272 -5.49 31.07 16.00
CA PRO A 272 -5.63 31.14 14.55
C PRO A 272 -4.64 32.10 13.87
N ASN A 273 -4.17 33.14 14.55
CA ASN A 273 -3.19 34.09 13.99
C ASN A 273 -1.81 33.46 13.79
N ARG A 274 -1.53 32.32 14.44
CA ARG A 274 -0.30 31.55 14.29
C ARG A 274 -0.39 30.50 13.19
N LEU A 275 -1.53 30.37 12.51
CA LEU A 275 -1.74 29.31 11.52
C LEU A 275 -0.75 29.42 10.35
N LEU A 276 0.11 28.42 10.25
CA LEU A 276 1.10 28.31 9.18
C LEU A 276 0.58 27.46 8.02
N LEU A 277 -0.09 26.34 8.33
CA LEU A 277 -0.59 25.40 7.33
C LEU A 277 -1.80 24.65 7.88
N SER A 278 -2.84 24.51 7.05
CA SER A 278 -3.92 23.54 7.30
C SER A 278 -3.90 22.43 6.26
N LEU A 279 -4.15 21.20 6.69
CA LEU A 279 -4.25 20.05 5.81
C LEU A 279 -5.27 19.04 6.30
N ARG A 280 -5.78 18.22 5.38
CA ARG A 280 -6.61 17.06 5.71
C ARG A 280 -5.78 15.78 5.66
N HIS A 281 -5.96 14.89 6.61
CA HIS A 281 -5.31 13.59 6.64
C HIS A 281 -6.30 12.53 7.12
N SER A 282 -6.35 11.38 6.47
CA SER A 282 -7.30 10.32 6.83
C SER A 282 -6.52 9.08 7.26
N ILE A 283 -6.90 8.53 8.40
CA ILE A 283 -6.37 7.25 8.90
C ILE A 283 -7.58 6.38 9.20
N THR A 284 -7.62 5.18 8.60
CA THR A 284 -8.69 4.19 8.76
C THR A 284 -10.09 4.80 8.56
N THR A 285 -10.80 5.09 9.65
CA THR A 285 -12.17 5.62 9.68
C THR A 285 -12.25 7.07 10.16
N THR A 286 -11.11 7.74 10.38
CA THR A 286 -11.05 9.10 10.92
C THR A 286 -10.42 10.06 9.91
N ASN A 287 -11.13 11.16 9.65
CA ASN A 287 -10.67 12.34 8.94
C ASN A 287 -10.14 13.36 9.95
N TYR A 288 -8.84 13.59 9.89
CA TYR A 288 -8.17 14.62 10.66
C TYR A 288 -8.14 15.93 9.89
N GLN A 289 -8.68 16.98 10.50
CA GLN A 289 -8.41 18.36 10.14
C GLN A 289 -7.20 18.81 10.95
N VAL A 290 -6.10 19.07 10.27
CA VAL A 290 -4.80 19.33 10.91
C VAL A 290 -4.44 20.79 10.73
N SER A 291 -4.13 21.45 11.83
CA SER A 291 -3.62 22.82 11.85
C SER A 291 -2.21 22.84 12.43
N ILE A 292 -1.28 23.40 11.67
CA ILE A 292 0.11 23.56 12.07
C ILE A 292 0.32 25.05 12.35
N LEU A 293 0.72 25.35 13.57
CA LEU A 293 0.87 26.72 14.08
C LEU A 293 2.35 27.04 14.27
N ARG A 294 2.78 28.24 13.91
CA ARG A 294 4.16 28.69 14.07
C ARG A 294 4.43 29.16 15.50
N PHE A 295 5.57 28.73 16.05
CA PHE A 295 6.09 29.13 17.35
C PHE A 295 7.56 29.53 17.21
N ALA A 296 8.02 30.46 18.04
CA ALA A 296 9.41 30.87 18.12
C ALA A 296 10.24 29.83 18.92
N PRO A 297 11.55 29.68 18.67
CA PRO A 297 12.40 28.74 19.39
C PRO A 297 12.36 28.89 20.92
N GLU A 298 12.22 30.12 21.41
CA GLU A 298 12.18 30.45 22.83
C GLU A 298 10.87 29.96 23.50
N GLU A 299 9.84 29.67 22.70
CA GLU A 299 8.55 29.17 23.15
C GLU A 299 8.53 27.63 23.30
N GLU A 300 9.64 26.91 23.06
CA GLU A 300 9.72 25.45 23.23
C GLU A 300 9.22 24.99 24.60
N ALA A 301 9.62 25.69 25.68
CA ALA A 301 9.23 25.36 27.06
C ALA A 301 7.72 25.57 27.34
N SER A 302 7.00 26.31 26.47
CA SER A 302 5.55 26.51 26.61
C SER A 302 4.72 25.35 26.06
N LEU A 303 5.36 24.48 25.27
CA LEU A 303 4.74 23.31 24.68
C LEU A 303 4.58 22.20 25.74
N PRO A 304 3.46 21.46 25.75
CA PRO A 304 3.24 20.42 26.75
C PRO A 304 4.35 19.36 26.79
N GLU A 305 4.99 19.09 27.93
CA GLU A 305 6.01 18.04 28.04
C GLU A 305 5.37 16.65 28.04
N HIS A 306 5.10 16.12 26.85
CA HIS A 306 4.49 14.80 26.69
C HIS A 306 5.50 13.73 26.30
N ASN A 307 6.43 14.05 25.40
CA ASN A 307 7.38 13.07 24.89
C ASN A 307 8.76 13.69 24.65
N ALA A 308 9.75 12.82 24.39
CA ALA A 308 11.11 13.24 24.08
C ALA A 308 11.15 14.09 22.80
N ARG A 309 11.79 15.25 22.89
CA ARG A 309 11.96 16.20 21.78
C ARG A 309 13.42 16.31 21.38
N LYS A 310 13.63 16.62 20.10
CA LYS A 310 14.97 16.85 19.57
C LYS A 310 14.93 17.86 18.44
N TRP A 311 15.95 18.73 18.44
CA TRP A 311 16.26 19.57 17.31
C TRP A 311 16.98 18.76 16.23
N ILE A 312 16.38 18.68 15.05
CA ILE A 312 16.87 17.91 13.91
C ILE A 312 17.22 18.86 12.78
N LYS A 313 18.38 18.69 12.14
CA LYS A 313 18.75 19.50 10.96
C LYS A 313 17.81 19.19 9.81
N ALA A 314 17.35 20.23 9.11
CA ALA A 314 16.35 20.10 8.06
C ALA A 314 16.73 19.08 6.95
N ASP A 315 18.02 18.96 6.62
CA ASP A 315 18.57 18.03 5.63
C ASP A 315 18.61 16.55 6.11
N GLU A 316 18.67 16.32 7.42
CA GLU A 316 18.66 15.00 8.06
C GLU A 316 17.23 14.48 8.29
N VAL A 317 16.21 15.34 8.31
CA VAL A 317 14.81 15.00 8.61
C VAL A 317 14.26 13.88 7.72
N GLN A 318 14.67 13.83 6.44
CA GLN A 318 14.21 12.81 5.50
C GLN A 318 14.63 11.38 5.87
N GLN A 319 15.69 11.24 6.66
CA GLN A 319 16.28 9.99 7.11
C GLN A 319 15.61 9.45 8.38
N LEU A 320 14.69 10.21 8.99
CA LEU A 320 13.99 9.79 10.19
C LEU A 320 12.74 8.97 9.85
N PRO A 321 12.34 8.03 10.73
CA PRO A 321 11.04 7.38 10.67
C PRO A 321 9.95 8.39 11.05
N LEU A 322 9.53 9.21 10.09
CA LEU A 322 8.46 10.20 10.25
C LEU A 322 7.07 9.55 10.18
N THR A 323 6.13 10.02 10.99
CA THR A 323 4.71 9.67 10.80
C THR A 323 4.23 10.13 9.42
N GLY A 324 3.20 9.46 8.88
CA GLY A 324 2.65 9.83 7.57
C GLY A 324 2.17 11.28 7.52
N LEU A 325 1.63 11.77 8.64
CA LEU A 325 1.20 13.15 8.80
C LEU A 325 2.38 14.13 8.85
N ALA A 326 3.40 13.86 9.66
CA ALA A 326 4.59 14.71 9.74
C ALA A 326 5.32 14.80 8.40
N ARG A 327 5.51 13.67 7.71
CA ARG A 327 6.09 13.66 6.35
C ARG A 327 5.27 14.51 5.37
N LYS A 328 3.94 14.43 5.43
CA LYS A 328 3.06 15.26 4.60
C LYS A 328 3.17 16.75 4.92
N ALA A 329 3.21 17.10 6.21
CA ALA A 329 3.38 18.47 6.68
C ALA A 329 4.72 19.06 6.22
N LEU A 330 5.81 18.35 6.46
CA LEU A 330 7.17 18.80 6.12
C LEU A 330 7.39 18.92 4.61
N LYS A 331 6.80 18.06 3.79
CA LYS A 331 6.77 18.22 2.33
C LYS A 331 6.06 19.52 1.90
N ARG A 332 4.94 19.87 2.56
CA ARG A 332 4.19 21.11 2.29
C ARG A 332 4.89 22.37 2.80
N LEU A 333 5.75 22.22 3.80
CA LEU A 333 6.63 23.28 4.30
C LEU A 333 7.96 23.38 3.54
N HIS A 334 8.14 22.59 2.47
CA HIS A 334 9.36 22.55 1.65
C HIS A 334 10.64 22.14 2.41
N LEU A 335 10.49 21.39 3.50
CA LEU A 335 11.59 20.85 4.31
C LEU A 335 11.96 19.40 3.95
N LEU A 336 11.22 18.82 3.02
CA LEU A 336 11.52 17.52 2.42
C LEU A 336 11.43 17.68 0.90
N PRO A 337 12.27 16.96 0.12
CA PRO A 337 12.12 16.94 -1.32
C PRO A 337 10.70 16.50 -1.67
N GLY A 338 10.04 17.30 -2.51
CA GLY A 338 8.76 16.93 -3.10
C GLY A 338 8.98 15.72 -4.01
N ASN A 339 7.99 14.83 -4.10
CA ASN A 339 7.96 13.96 -5.27
C ASN A 339 7.69 14.88 -6.46
N THR A 340 8.72 15.24 -7.23
CA THR A 340 8.54 15.38 -8.68
C THR A 340 8.28 13.98 -9.20
N SER A 341 7.10 13.41 -8.90
CA SER A 341 6.60 12.31 -9.70
C SER A 341 6.42 12.91 -11.07
N THR A 342 7.31 12.52 -11.99
CA THR A 342 7.13 12.61 -13.42
C THR A 342 5.67 12.30 -13.70
N ILE A 343 4.92 13.32 -14.10
CA ILE A 343 3.61 13.13 -14.69
C ILE A 343 3.93 12.32 -15.95
N LEU A 344 3.72 11.01 -15.91
CA LEU A 344 3.64 10.22 -17.13
C LEU A 344 2.60 10.93 -18.00
N PRO A 345 2.91 11.30 -19.24
CA PRO A 345 1.98 12.04 -20.07
C PRO A 345 0.73 11.18 -20.22
N VAL A 346 -0.39 11.71 -19.74
CA VAL A 346 -1.70 11.23 -20.16
C VAL A 346 -1.72 11.41 -21.67
N LYS A 347 -1.70 10.31 -22.42
CA LYS A 347 -1.97 10.34 -23.87
C LYS A 347 -3.28 11.10 -24.05
N ALA A 348 -3.21 12.26 -24.71
CA ALA A 348 -4.37 13.01 -25.10
C ALA A 348 -5.31 12.11 -25.91
N PRO A 349 -6.64 12.20 -25.72
CA PRO A 349 -7.58 11.51 -26.59
C PRO A 349 -7.38 12.02 -28.02
N ALA A 350 -7.29 11.08 -28.96
CA ALA A 350 -7.18 11.38 -30.38
C ALA A 350 -8.33 12.32 -30.80
N ALA A 351 -7.95 13.41 -31.47
CA ALA A 351 -8.90 14.36 -32.04
C ALA A 351 -9.88 13.61 -32.97
N THR A 352 -11.16 13.66 -32.63
CA THR A 352 -12.25 13.22 -33.50
C THR A 352 -12.23 14.10 -34.76
N ARG A 353 -11.76 13.53 -35.87
CA ARG A 353 -11.94 14.08 -37.21
C ARG A 353 -13.43 14.13 -37.53
N GLY A 354 -13.80 15.19 -38.25
CA GLY A 354 -15.17 15.62 -38.48
C GLY A 354 -16.10 14.57 -39.06
N LEU A 355 -17.35 14.65 -38.62
CA LEU A 355 -18.50 14.21 -39.39
C LEU A 355 -19.30 15.46 -39.74
N LEU A 356 -19.41 15.67 -41.05
CA LEU A 356 -20.22 16.66 -41.72
C LEU A 356 -21.69 16.42 -41.37
N PHE A 357 -22.39 17.47 -40.93
CA PHE A 357 -23.85 17.50 -40.95
C PHE A 357 -24.29 18.16 -42.26
N PRO A 358 -25.16 17.54 -43.08
CA PRO A 358 -25.81 18.24 -44.16
C PRO A 358 -26.92 19.12 -43.60
N ASN A 359 -26.99 20.35 -44.11
CA ASN A 359 -28.13 21.24 -44.03
C ASN A 359 -29.42 20.50 -44.39
N ASN A 360 -30.48 20.74 -43.62
CA ASN A 360 -31.79 20.99 -44.21
C ASN A 360 -32.63 21.87 -43.28
N SER A 361 -33.00 23.00 -43.85
CA SER A 361 -34.13 23.86 -43.51
C SER A 361 -35.44 23.07 -43.44
N VAL A 362 -36.40 23.57 -42.65
CA VAL A 362 -37.70 24.16 -43.07
C VAL A 362 -38.64 24.22 -41.86
N ALA A 363 -39.28 25.40 -41.69
CA ALA A 363 -40.58 25.78 -41.12
C ALA A 363 -41.22 24.90 -40.03
N GLU A 364 -41.86 25.43 -38.98
CA GLU A 364 -42.63 26.67 -38.80
C GLU A 364 -42.73 26.98 -37.29
#